data_AF-A0A0A8Y9S1-F1
#
_entry.id   AF-A0A0A8Y9S1-F1
#
_cell.length_a   1.000
_cell.length_b   1.000
_cell.length_c   1.000
_cell.angle_alpha   90.00
_cell.angle_beta   90.00
_cell.angle_gamma   90.00
#
_symmetry.space_group_name_H-M   'P 1'
#
loop_
_entity.id
_entity.type
_entity.pdbx_description
1 polymer ?
#
loop_
_entity_poly.entity_id
_entity_poly.type
_entity_poly.pdbx_seq_one_letter_code
_entity_poly.pdbx_strand_id
1 'polypeptide(L)' 'MFFYWWCRSPKRVDKHLRKGLNSLIILVAWELWKHRNGCVFNGDAPSISGVLRVVAEEGSLWCAAGAKDLHSLVSG' A
#
# COMPACT_ATOMS: atom_id res chain seq x y z
N MET A 1 -15.72 -8.38 1.46
CA MET A 1 -15.64 -7.28 0.48
C MET A 1 -14.19 -6.97 0.09
N PHE A 2 -13.31 -6.61 1.04
CA PHE A 2 -11.88 -6.32 0.76
C PHE A 2 -11.09 -7.52 0.23
N PHE A 3 -11.15 -8.68 0.90
CA PHE A 3 -10.42 -9.90 0.46
C PHE A 3 -10.87 -10.39 -0.92
N TYR A 4 -12.18 -10.41 -1.18
CA TYR A 4 -12.72 -10.80 -2.48
C TYR A 4 -12.25 -9.85 -3.61
N TRP A 5 -12.27 -8.54 -3.34
CA TRP A 5 -11.72 -7.54 -4.26
C TRP A 5 -10.22 -7.78 -4.47
N TRP A 6 -9.44 -7.95 -3.40
CA TRP A 6 -8.01 -8.24 -3.47
C TRP A 6 -7.74 -9.45 -4.33
N CYS A 7 -8.37 -10.61 -4.10
CA CYS A 7 -8.16 -11.80 -4.91
C CYS A 7 -8.43 -11.60 -6.41
N ARG A 8 -9.24 -10.59 -6.76
CA ARG A 8 -9.60 -10.25 -8.15
C ARG A 8 -8.70 -9.16 -8.74
N SER A 9 -8.17 -8.23 -7.95
CA SER A 9 -7.38 -7.09 -8.43
C SER A 9 -6.12 -7.51 -9.22
N PRO A 10 -5.28 -8.46 -8.77
CA PRO A 10 -4.13 -8.95 -9.55
C PRO A 10 -4.52 -9.55 -10.89
N LYS A 11 -5.73 -10.10 -11.03
CA LYS A 11 -6.18 -10.68 -12.31
C LYS A 11 -6.41 -9.61 -13.39
N ARG A 12 -6.51 -8.33 -13.01
CA ARG A 12 -6.72 -7.19 -13.91
C ARG A 12 -5.42 -6.50 -14.36
N VAL A 13 -4.29 -6.91 -13.78
CA VAL A 13 -2.96 -6.41 -14.16
C VAL A 13 -2.14 -7.52 -14.79
N ASP A 14 -1.15 -7.11 -15.59
CA ASP A 14 -0.22 -8.03 -16.20
C ASP A 14 0.48 -8.89 -15.16
N LYS A 15 0.77 -10.14 -15.53
CA LYS A 15 1.33 -11.14 -14.61
C LYS A 15 2.59 -10.66 -13.90
N HIS A 16 3.41 -9.86 -14.59
CA HIS A 16 4.65 -9.31 -14.05
C HIS A 16 4.44 -8.21 -12.98
N LEU A 17 3.30 -7.50 -12.99
CA LEU A 17 2.97 -6.43 -12.04
C LEU A 17 2.20 -6.93 -10.80
N ARG A 18 1.67 -8.16 -10.83
CA ARG A 18 0.84 -8.71 -9.75
C ARG A 18 1.53 -8.74 -8.40
N LYS A 19 2.83 -9.04 -8.38
CA LYS A 19 3.63 -9.07 -7.14
C LYS A 19 3.75 -7.66 -6.55
N GLY A 20 4.12 -6.69 -7.37
CA GLY A 20 4.17 -5.27 -6.97
C GLY A 20 2.83 -4.79 -6.43
N LEU A 21 1.74 -5.13 -7.12
CA LEU A 21 0.39 -4.74 -6.69
C LEU A 21 0.04 -5.33 -5.32
N ASN A 22 0.37 -6.60 -5.07
CA ASN A 22 0.17 -7.20 -3.75
C ASN A 22 0.98 -6.49 -2.67
N SER A 23 2.25 -6.17 -2.94
CA SER A 23 3.10 -5.41 -2.01
C SER A 23 2.50 -4.03 -1.70
N LEU A 24 2.02 -3.31 -2.72
CA LEU A 24 1.36 -2.02 -2.54
C LEU A 24 0.06 -2.13 -1.72
N ILE A 25 -0.78 -3.13 -1.99
CA ILE A 25 -2.02 -3.34 -1.23
C ILE A 25 -1.70 -3.66 0.25
N ILE A 26 -0.68 -4.48 0.52
CA ILE A 26 -0.22 -4.76 1.89
C ILE A 26 0.22 -3.47 2.57
N LEU A 27 1.03 -2.66 1.90
CA LEU A 27 1.52 -1.38 2.44
C LEU A 27 0.36 -0.44 2.78
N VAL A 28 -0.58 -0.24 1.86
CA VAL A 28 -1.77 0.60 2.10
C VAL A 28 -2.61 0.07 3.27
N ALA A 29 -2.85 -1.24 3.33
CA ALA A 29 -3.63 -1.85 4.41
C ALA A 29 -2.92 -1.69 5.77
N TRP A 30 -1.59 -1.82 5.78
CA TRP A 30 -0.77 -1.64 6.97
C TRP A 30 -0.77 -0.19 7.47
N GLU A 31 -0.54 0.78 6.59
CA GLU A 31 -0.57 2.20 6.95
C GLU A 31 -1.96 2.64 7.44
N LEU A 32 -3.03 2.15 6.80
CA LEU A 32 -4.39 2.44 7.24
C LEU A 32 -4.69 1.86 8.64
N TRP A 33 -4.20 0.64 8.91
CA TRP A 33 -4.32 0.03 10.22
C TRP A 33 -3.56 0.81 11.30
N LYS A 34 -2.32 1.22 11.02
CA LYS A 34 -1.52 2.06 11.93
C LYS A 34 -2.19 3.41 12.20
N HIS A 35 -2.66 4.10 11.16
CA HIS A 35 -3.35 5.40 11.29
C HIS A 35 -4.62 5.28 12.12
N ARG A 36 -5.42 4.23 11.88
CA ARG A 36 -6.63 3.97 12.66
C ARG A 36 -6.30 3.70 14.13
N ASN A 37 -5.23 2.97 14.41
CA ASN A 37 -4.79 2.77 15.78
C ASN A 37 -4.34 4.08 16.43
N GLY A 38 -3.59 4.94 15.74
CA GLY A 38 -3.25 6.27 16.23
C GLY A 38 -4.49 7.11 16.57
N CYS A 39 -5.50 7.09 15.70
CA CYS A 39 -6.76 7.80 15.95
C CYS A 39 -7.48 7.30 17.21
N VAL A 40 -7.49 5.98 17.43
CA VAL A 40 -8.20 5.35 18.55
C VAL A 40 -7.43 5.48 19.86
N PHE A 41 -6.12 5.29 19.84
CA PHE A 41 -5.30 5.20 21.05
C PHE A 41 -4.61 6.52 21.42
N ASN A 42 -4.26 7.35 20.44
CA ASN A 42 -3.53 8.60 20.65
C ASN A 42 -4.39 9.85 20.41
N GLY A 43 -5.63 9.69 19.95
CA GLY A 43 -6.52 10.81 19.63
C GLY A 43 -6.16 11.55 18.35
N ASP A 44 -5.36 10.94 17.47
CA ASP A 44 -5.02 11.54 16.17
C ASP A 44 -6.28 11.79 15.33
N ALA A 45 -6.27 12.87 14.55
CA ALA A 45 -7.37 13.14 13.63
C ALA A 45 -7.34 12.16 12.43
N PRO A 46 -8.49 11.59 12.02
CA PRO A 46 -8.56 10.78 10.81
C PRO A 46 -8.16 11.60 9.58
N SER A 47 -7.17 11.13 8.81
CA SER A 47 -6.62 11.86 7.67
C SER A 47 -6.22 10.92 6.54
N ILE A 48 -7.02 10.91 5.47
CA ILE A 48 -6.72 10.10 4.27
C ILE A 48 -5.48 10.62 3.56
N SER A 49 -5.33 11.95 3.45
CA SER A 49 -4.16 12.58 2.86
C SER A 49 -2.88 12.27 3.64
N GLY A 50 -2.98 12.19 4.97
CA GLY A 50 -1.88 11.73 5.84
C GLY A 50 -1.44 10.31 5.50
N VAL A 51 -2.39 9.36 5.44
CA VAL A 51 -2.11 7.97 5.07
C VAL A 51 -1.50 7.86 3.68
N LEU A 52 -2.06 8.54 2.68
CA LEU A 52 -1.55 8.51 1.31
C LEU A 52 -0.11 9.03 1.22
N ARG A 53 0.22 10.09 1.97
CA ARG A 53 1.58 10.63 2.04
C ARG A 53 2.56 9.60 2.61
N VAL A 54 2.21 8.97 3.73
CA VAL A 54 3.07 7.95 4.35
C VAL A 54 3.25 6.74 3.44
N VAL A 55 2.18 6.29 2.76
CA VAL A 55 2.27 5.20 1.77
C VAL A 55 3.23 5.56 0.63
N ALA A 56 3.20 6.81 0.13
CA ALA A 56 4.10 7.25 -0.93
C ALA A 56 5.57 7.31 -0.46
N GLU A 57 5.80 7.84 0.75
CA GLU A 57 7.12 7.90 1.39
C GLU A 57 7.69 6.50 1.63
N GLU A 58 6.93 5.61 2.29
CA GLU A 58 7.32 4.21 2.55
C GLU A 58 7.50 3.42 1.25
N GLY A 59 6.61 3.59 0.28
CA GLY A 59 6.71 2.93 -1.03
C GLY A 59 8.00 3.31 -1.75
N SER A 60 8.39 4.59 -1.68
CA SER A 60 9.65 5.08 -2.23
C SER A 60 10.87 4.50 -1.51
N LEU A 61 10.82 4.41 -0.18
CA LEU A 61 11.86 3.77 0.62
C LEU A 61 12.01 2.28 0.30
N TRP A 62 10.91 1.56 0.11
CA TRP A 62 10.95 0.15 -0.27
C TRP A 62 11.56 -0.04 -1.66
N CYS A 63 11.23 0.84 -2.61
CA CYS A 63 11.86 0.83 -3.93
C CYS A 63 13.37 1.07 -3.82
N ALA A 64 13.79 2.07 -3.04
CA ALA A 64 15.20 2.36 -2.79
C ALA A 64 15.93 1.20 -2.08
N ALA A 65 15.24 0.47 -1.20
CA ALA A 65 15.73 -0.74 -0.53
C ALA A 65 15.75 -1.99 -1.42
N GLY A 66 15.33 -1.89 -2.69
CA GLY A 66 15.41 -2.98 -3.66
C GLY A 66 14.13 -3.80 -3.82
N ALA A 67 12.95 -3.28 -3.47
CA ALA A 67 11.67 -3.90 -3.79
C ALA A 67 11.36 -3.82 -5.30
N LYS A 68 12.03 -4.66 -6.10
CA LYS A 68 12.02 -4.62 -7.58
C LYS A 68 10.63 -4.74 -8.20
N ASP A 69 9.78 -5.61 -7.64
CA ASP A 69 8.41 -5.80 -8.13
C ASP A 69 7.50 -4.60 -7.81
N LEU A 70 7.73 -3.91 -6.68
CA LEU A 70 7.02 -2.69 -6.35
C LEU A 70 7.50 -1.55 -7.26
N HIS A 71 8.82 -1.42 -7.41
CA HIS A 71 9.44 -0.45 -8.29
C HIS A 71 8.96 -0.60 -9.75
N SER A 72 8.86 -1.82 -10.29
CA SER A 72 8.33 -2.04 -11.64
C SER A 72 6.85 -1.66 -11.78
N LEU A 73 6.07 -1.70 -10.70
CA LEU A 73 4.69 -1.22 -10.71
C LEU A 73 4.58 0.30 -10.68
N VAL A 74 5.39 0.99 -9.86
CA VAL A 74 5.31 2.46 -9.73
C VAL A 74 6.08 3.22 -10.81
N SER A 75 7.04 2.57 -11.46
CA SER A 75 7.85 3.15 -12.54
C SER A 75 7.33 2.80 -13.94
N GLY A 76 6.24 2.02 -14.03
CA GLY A 76 5.59 1.60 -15.27
C GLY A 76 4.53 2.57 -15.77
#